data_AF-A0A831RG83-F1
#
_entry.id   AF-A0A831RG83-F1
#
_cell.length_a   1.000
_cell.length_b   1.000
_cell.length_c   1.000
_cell.angle_alpha   90.00
_cell.angle_beta   90.00
_cell.angle_gamma   90.00
#
_symmetry.space_group_name_H-M   'P 1'
#
loop_
_entity.id
_entity.type
_entity.pdbx_description
1 polymer ?
#
loop_
_entity_poly.entity_id
_entity_poly.type
_entity_poly.pdbx_seq_one_letter_code
_entity_poly.pdbx_strand_id
1 'polypeptide(L)'
;PWLGHTCGQCRFCRMGRENLCDHPGFTGYTLDGGYADYVVADARYCFALPDRYDDLHVAPLLCAGLIGYRSYALTKNAGKIGLYGFGAAAHIIAQVAVQQGREIYAFTRPGDTEAQAFARQLGAKWAGDSTQQPPVALDAAIIYAPVGALVPTALKAVRKGGQVICAGIHMSDIPSFPYAILWGERSVCSVANLTRRDGEEFLAIAGRMQIHTQVHPYPLEEANRALDDLRHGRFQGAAVLVP
;
A
#
# COMPACT_ATOMS: atom_id res chain seq x y z
N PRO A 1 -11.96 -8.77 -2.90
CA PRO A 1 -11.01 -7.63 -2.79
C PRO A 1 -11.77 -6.36 -2.34
N TRP A 2 -11.07 -5.27 -1.99
CA TRP A 2 -11.71 -4.04 -1.48
C TRP A 2 -12.82 -3.50 -2.39
N LEU A 3 -12.53 -3.27 -3.68
CA LEU A 3 -13.56 -2.90 -4.66
C LEU A 3 -14.32 -4.16 -5.08
N GLY A 4 -15.56 -4.30 -4.61
CA GLY A 4 -16.41 -5.47 -4.84
C GLY A 4 -17.51 -5.26 -5.87
N HIS A 5 -17.77 -4.01 -6.27
CA HIS A 5 -18.76 -3.66 -7.29
C HIS A 5 -18.50 -2.26 -7.86
N THR A 6 -18.87 -2.05 -9.13
CA THR A 6 -18.96 -0.72 -9.77
C THR A 6 -20.13 -0.70 -10.74
N CYS A 7 -20.69 0.49 -11.02
CA CYS A 7 -21.89 0.63 -11.83
C CYS A 7 -21.71 0.27 -13.32
N GLY A 8 -20.47 0.19 -13.82
CA GLY A 8 -20.17 -0.13 -15.22
C GLY A 8 -20.57 0.95 -16.25
N GLN A 9 -21.33 1.97 -15.84
CA GLN A 9 -21.96 2.92 -16.77
C GLN A 9 -21.49 4.36 -16.64
N CYS A 10 -20.88 4.76 -15.51
CA CYS A 10 -20.38 6.12 -15.35
C CYS A 10 -19.15 6.37 -16.25
N ARG A 11 -18.79 7.65 -16.42
CA ARG A 11 -17.64 8.04 -17.24
C ARG A 11 -16.35 7.30 -16.85
N PHE A 12 -16.12 7.09 -15.55
CA PHE A 12 -14.91 6.46 -15.05
C PHE A 12 -14.87 4.96 -15.39
N CYS A 13 -15.98 4.24 -15.18
CA CYS A 13 -16.10 2.84 -15.57
C CYS A 13 -15.90 2.66 -17.08
N ARG A 14 -16.53 3.51 -17.90
CA ARG A 14 -16.38 3.45 -19.37
C ARG A 14 -14.96 3.74 -19.85
N MET A 15 -14.15 4.46 -19.07
CA MET A 15 -12.74 4.75 -19.37
C MET A 15 -11.77 3.70 -18.80
N GLY A 16 -12.25 2.61 -18.21
CA GLY A 16 -11.39 1.63 -17.53
C GLY A 16 -10.71 2.18 -16.26
N ARG A 17 -11.36 3.16 -15.62
CA ARG A 17 -10.95 3.75 -14.34
C ARG A 17 -12.00 3.46 -13.27
N GLU A 18 -12.45 2.22 -13.19
CA GLU A 18 -13.54 1.79 -12.30
C GLU A 18 -13.23 2.03 -10.82
N ASN A 19 -11.95 2.18 -10.47
CA ASN A 19 -11.49 2.61 -9.16
C ASN A 19 -12.04 3.99 -8.73
N LEU A 20 -12.53 4.80 -9.68
CA LEU A 20 -13.16 6.11 -9.47
C LEU A 20 -14.67 6.09 -9.75
N CYS A 21 -15.31 4.92 -9.73
CA CYS A 21 -16.74 4.82 -9.98
C CYS A 21 -17.56 5.72 -9.03
N ASP A 22 -18.58 6.39 -9.57
CA ASP A 22 -19.51 7.24 -8.79
C ASP A 22 -20.47 6.43 -7.88
N HIS A 23 -20.67 5.14 -8.18
CA HIS A 23 -21.47 4.22 -7.36
C HIS A 23 -20.71 2.90 -7.11
N PRO A 24 -19.63 2.93 -6.30
CA PRO A 24 -18.84 1.76 -5.98
C PRO A 24 -19.49 0.97 -4.83
N GLY A 25 -19.26 -0.34 -4.80
CA GLY A 25 -19.49 -1.18 -3.62
C GLY A 25 -18.16 -1.70 -3.08
N PHE A 26 -17.99 -1.64 -1.76
CA PHE A 26 -16.75 -2.00 -1.08
C PHE A 26 -16.99 -3.16 -0.12
N THR A 27 -16.32 -4.28 -0.37
CA THR A 27 -16.42 -5.50 0.44
C THR A 27 -15.94 -5.24 1.87
N GLY A 28 -16.78 -5.54 2.86
CA GLY A 28 -16.51 -5.28 4.28
C GLY A 28 -16.71 -3.82 4.72
N TYR A 29 -17.30 -2.97 3.88
CA TYR A 29 -17.65 -1.59 4.24
C TYR A 29 -19.07 -1.21 3.84
N THR A 30 -19.38 -1.21 2.54
CA THR A 30 -20.75 -0.98 2.03
C THR A 30 -21.45 -2.24 1.54
N LEU A 31 -20.68 -3.31 1.37
CA LEU A 31 -21.13 -4.69 1.13
C LEU A 31 -20.64 -5.56 2.29
N ASP A 32 -21.33 -6.67 2.56
CA ASP A 32 -20.86 -7.66 3.53
C ASP A 32 -19.45 -8.18 3.18
N GLY A 33 -18.67 -8.52 4.21
CA GLY A 33 -17.26 -8.84 4.11
C GLY A 33 -16.90 -10.22 4.66
N GLY A 34 -15.60 -10.49 4.73
CA GLY A 34 -15.06 -11.81 5.14
C GLY A 34 -14.94 -12.04 6.64
N TYR A 35 -15.52 -11.20 7.50
CA TYR A 35 -15.60 -11.49 8.94
C TYR A 35 -16.83 -12.37 9.20
N ALA A 36 -16.85 -13.53 8.55
CA ALA A 36 -17.96 -14.48 8.51
C ALA A 36 -17.46 -15.83 7.95
N ASP A 37 -18.20 -16.92 8.22
CA ASP A 37 -17.90 -18.25 7.68
C ASP A 37 -18.05 -18.32 6.15
N TYR A 38 -18.95 -17.50 5.58
CA TYR A 38 -19.24 -17.46 4.16
C TYR A 38 -19.44 -16.01 3.70
N VAL A 39 -19.05 -15.72 2.45
CA VAL A 39 -19.22 -14.41 1.82
C VAL A 39 -19.80 -14.57 0.42
N VAL A 40 -20.77 -13.72 0.06
CA VAL A 40 -21.27 -13.60 -1.31
C VAL A 40 -20.46 -12.52 -2.03
N ALA A 41 -19.85 -12.88 -3.17
CA ALA A 41 -19.02 -11.97 -3.95
C ALA A 41 -19.50 -11.90 -5.41
N ASP A 42 -19.41 -10.71 -6.00
CA ASP A 42 -19.56 -10.55 -7.44
C ASP A 42 -18.36 -11.19 -8.15
N ALA A 43 -18.62 -12.25 -8.91
CA ALA A 43 -17.59 -13.02 -9.61
C ALA A 43 -16.68 -12.15 -10.49
N ARG A 44 -17.16 -11.00 -10.99
CA ARG A 44 -16.37 -10.07 -11.82
C ARG A 44 -15.28 -9.35 -11.04
N TYR A 45 -15.32 -9.39 -9.71
CA TYR A 45 -14.35 -8.82 -8.78
C TYR A 45 -13.61 -9.89 -7.99
N CYS A 46 -13.82 -11.17 -8.26
CA CYS A 46 -13.01 -12.24 -7.70
C CYS A 46 -11.72 -12.38 -8.52
N PHE A 47 -10.60 -12.61 -7.84
CA PHE A 47 -9.32 -12.86 -8.49
C PHE A 47 -8.91 -14.32 -8.30
N ALA A 48 -8.29 -14.89 -9.33
CA ALA A 48 -7.58 -16.16 -9.18
C ALA A 48 -6.37 -15.95 -8.27
N LEU A 49 -6.23 -16.80 -7.25
CA LEU A 49 -5.12 -16.73 -6.30
C LEU A 49 -3.93 -17.53 -6.84
N PRO A 50 -2.68 -17.10 -6.60
CA PRO A 50 -1.52 -17.90 -6.97
C PRO A 50 -1.41 -19.14 -6.08
N ASP A 51 -1.28 -20.32 -6.68
CA ASP A 51 -1.25 -21.65 -6.00
C ASP A 51 -0.18 -21.80 -4.91
N ARG A 52 0.83 -20.92 -4.89
CA ARG A 52 1.98 -21.01 -3.99
C ARG A 52 1.75 -20.43 -2.59
N TYR A 53 0.63 -19.75 -2.37
CA TYR A 53 0.28 -19.17 -1.07
C TYR A 53 -0.89 -19.94 -0.48
N ASP A 54 -0.82 -20.21 0.82
CA ASP A 54 -2.01 -20.58 1.58
C ASP A 54 -2.91 -19.35 1.80
N ASP A 55 -4.12 -19.59 2.30
CA ASP A 55 -5.13 -18.54 2.51
C ASP A 55 -4.65 -17.48 3.52
N LEU A 56 -3.87 -17.90 4.53
CA LEU A 56 -3.36 -17.00 5.56
C LEU A 56 -2.39 -15.97 4.97
N HIS A 57 -1.47 -16.42 4.12
CA HIS A 57 -0.43 -15.58 3.53
C HIS A 57 -0.89 -14.85 2.27
N VAL A 58 -1.92 -15.34 1.56
CA VAL A 58 -2.50 -14.62 0.41
C VAL A 58 -3.42 -13.49 0.85
N ALA A 59 -4.09 -13.58 2.00
CA ALA A 59 -5.05 -12.58 2.44
C ALA A 59 -4.48 -11.15 2.51
N PRO A 60 -3.27 -10.88 3.06
CA PRO A 60 -2.67 -9.56 3.03
C PRO A 60 -2.37 -9.03 1.62
N LEU A 61 -2.10 -9.92 0.66
CA LEU A 61 -1.86 -9.55 -0.74
C LEU A 61 -3.12 -8.92 -1.36
N LEU A 62 -4.31 -9.37 -0.95
CA LEU A 62 -5.62 -8.94 -1.47
C LEU A 62 -6.10 -7.58 -0.96
N CYS A 63 -5.34 -6.94 -0.06
CA CYS A 63 -5.61 -5.57 0.39
C CYS A 63 -4.33 -4.73 0.32
N ALA A 64 -3.41 -4.97 1.25
CA ALA A 64 -2.15 -4.22 1.36
C ALA A 64 -1.27 -4.40 0.11
N GLY A 65 -1.24 -5.61 -0.46
CA GLY A 65 -0.54 -5.89 -1.71
C GLY A 65 -1.15 -5.14 -2.90
N LEU A 66 -2.46 -5.23 -3.11
CA LEU A 66 -3.17 -4.57 -4.20
C LEU A 66 -3.01 -3.04 -4.19
N ILE A 67 -3.28 -2.38 -3.05
CA ILE A 67 -3.13 -0.92 -2.96
C ILE A 67 -1.66 -0.51 -3.02
N GLY A 68 -0.78 -1.33 -2.43
CA GLY A 68 0.66 -1.18 -2.54
C GLY A 68 1.09 -1.17 -4.00
N TYR A 69 0.67 -2.17 -4.78
CA TYR A 69 1.04 -2.29 -6.19
C TYR A 69 0.48 -1.15 -7.02
N ARG A 70 -0.77 -0.75 -6.79
CA ARG A 70 -1.36 0.41 -7.46
C ARG A 70 -0.51 1.66 -7.26
N SER A 71 -0.13 1.95 -6.01
CA SER A 71 0.70 3.12 -5.69
C SER A 71 2.12 3.00 -6.26
N TYR A 72 2.68 1.79 -6.25
CA TYR A 72 3.97 1.46 -6.83
C TYR A 72 4.00 1.63 -8.35
N ALA A 73 2.98 1.17 -9.07
CA ALA A 73 2.89 1.29 -10.52
C ALA A 73 2.89 2.76 -10.97
N LEU A 74 2.34 3.67 -10.16
CA LEU A 74 2.39 5.11 -10.43
C LEU A 74 3.81 5.70 -10.37
N THR A 75 4.75 5.04 -9.69
CA THR A 75 6.16 5.44 -9.71
C THR A 75 6.84 5.20 -11.06
N LYS A 76 6.17 4.50 -11.99
CA LYS A 76 6.66 4.21 -13.35
C LYS A 76 8.06 3.57 -13.32
N ASN A 77 9.05 4.29 -13.84
CA ASN A 77 10.44 3.85 -14.00
C ASN A 77 11.36 4.39 -12.89
N ALA A 78 10.80 4.87 -11.76
CA ALA A 78 11.60 5.33 -10.63
C ALA A 78 12.57 4.24 -10.16
N GLY A 79 13.87 4.55 -10.10
CA GLY A 79 14.90 3.62 -9.64
C GLY A 79 15.09 3.67 -8.13
N LYS A 80 14.96 4.86 -7.52
CA LYS A 80 15.06 5.09 -6.07
C LYS A 80 13.72 5.51 -5.50
N ILE A 81 13.10 4.66 -4.69
CA ILE A 81 11.75 4.87 -4.18
C ILE A 81 11.76 4.98 -2.66
N GLY A 82 11.22 6.07 -2.14
CA GLY A 82 10.95 6.25 -0.72
C GLY A 82 9.63 5.62 -0.31
N LEU A 83 9.59 4.85 0.77
CA LEU A 83 8.37 4.29 1.36
C LEU A 83 8.16 4.89 2.76
N TYR A 84 7.19 5.80 2.90
CA TYR A 84 6.85 6.47 4.15
C TYR A 84 5.72 5.75 4.89
N GLY A 85 6.05 5.19 6.06
CA GLY A 85 5.19 4.26 6.79
C GLY A 85 5.47 2.83 6.36
N PHE A 86 6.40 2.15 7.06
CA PHE A 86 6.87 0.81 6.72
C PHE A 86 6.00 -0.30 7.33
N GLY A 87 4.71 -0.32 6.98
CA GLY A 87 3.72 -1.30 7.44
C GLY A 87 3.40 -2.40 6.42
N ALA A 88 2.16 -2.89 6.43
CA ALA A 88 1.69 -3.99 5.59
C ALA A 88 1.98 -3.80 4.08
N ALA A 89 1.56 -2.66 3.49
CA ALA A 89 1.75 -2.43 2.05
C ALA A 89 3.23 -2.20 1.69
N ALA A 90 3.96 -1.46 2.52
CA ALA A 90 5.36 -1.12 2.26
C ALA A 90 6.26 -2.36 2.26
N HIS A 91 6.08 -3.30 3.20
CA HIS A 91 6.94 -4.49 3.26
C HIS A 91 6.69 -5.45 2.09
N ILE A 92 5.46 -5.55 1.60
CA ILE A 92 5.13 -6.32 0.38
C ILE A 92 5.80 -5.69 -0.84
N ILE A 93 5.63 -4.38 -1.03
CA ILE A 93 6.16 -3.68 -2.20
C ILE A 93 7.67 -3.53 -2.18
N ALA A 94 8.29 -3.45 -1.00
CA ALA A 94 9.75 -3.46 -0.89
C ALA A 94 10.34 -4.71 -1.55
N GLN A 95 9.76 -5.88 -1.30
CA GLN A 95 10.23 -7.15 -1.89
C GLN A 95 10.06 -7.19 -3.41
N VAL A 96 8.92 -6.70 -3.92
CA VAL A 96 8.68 -6.59 -5.36
C VAL A 96 9.71 -5.66 -6.01
N ALA A 97 9.92 -4.48 -5.42
CA ALA A 97 10.84 -3.49 -5.96
C ALA A 97 12.29 -3.96 -5.95
N VAL A 98 12.74 -4.60 -4.87
CA VAL A 98 14.10 -5.16 -4.75
C VAL A 98 14.31 -6.28 -5.77
N GLN A 99 13.35 -7.19 -5.96
CA GLN A 99 13.42 -8.24 -6.99
C GLN A 99 13.43 -7.66 -8.42
N GLN A 100 12.88 -6.46 -8.62
CA GLN A 100 12.95 -5.72 -9.89
C GLN A 100 14.21 -4.85 -10.02
N GLY A 101 15.15 -4.92 -9.07
CA GLY A 101 16.40 -4.16 -9.10
C GLY A 101 16.26 -2.68 -8.77
N ARG A 102 15.16 -2.27 -8.11
CA ARG A 102 14.95 -0.89 -7.64
C ARG A 102 15.44 -0.73 -6.20
N GLU A 103 15.92 0.45 -5.87
CA GLU A 103 16.44 0.80 -4.55
C GLU A 103 15.34 1.35 -3.65
N ILE A 104 15.12 0.71 -2.51
CA ILE A 104 14.12 1.13 -1.51
C ILE A 104 14.77 1.92 -0.37
N TYR A 105 14.14 3.04 -0.02
CA TYR A 105 14.48 3.91 1.09
C TYR A 105 13.28 3.95 2.05
N ALA A 106 13.38 3.27 3.19
CA ALA A 106 12.28 3.15 4.14
C ALA A 106 12.30 4.29 5.16
N PHE A 107 11.14 4.92 5.37
CA PHE A 107 10.94 5.96 6.35
C PHE A 107 9.94 5.47 7.39
N THR A 108 10.39 5.28 8.63
CA THR A 108 9.59 4.77 9.74
C THR A 108 9.20 5.89 10.71
N ARG A 109 8.34 5.58 11.69
CA ARG A 109 8.06 6.53 12.77
C ARG A 109 9.36 6.83 13.54
N PRO A 110 9.57 8.06 14.04
CA PRO A 110 10.71 8.36 14.90
C PRO A 110 10.89 7.34 16.02
N GLY A 111 12.08 6.73 16.11
CA GLY A 111 12.43 5.74 17.13
C GLY A 111 11.97 4.31 16.85
N ASP A 112 11.29 4.05 15.74
CA ASP A 112 10.84 2.71 15.34
C ASP A 112 11.98 1.91 14.71
N THR A 113 12.91 1.48 15.56
CA THR A 113 14.12 0.74 15.17
C THR A 113 13.82 -0.67 14.67
N GLU A 114 12.73 -1.28 15.14
CA GLU A 114 12.27 -2.60 14.70
C GLU A 114 11.81 -2.55 13.23
N ALA A 115 10.93 -1.60 12.87
CA ALA A 115 10.51 -1.44 11.48
C ALA A 115 11.70 -1.07 10.55
N GLN A 116 12.69 -0.31 11.05
CA GLN A 116 13.90 -0.01 10.28
C GLN A 116 14.77 -1.25 10.05
N ALA A 117 14.93 -2.09 11.07
CA ALA A 117 15.65 -3.36 10.95
C ALA A 117 14.94 -4.29 9.97
N PHE A 118 13.61 -4.40 10.09
CA PHE A 118 12.78 -5.19 9.19
C PHE A 118 12.89 -4.71 7.74
N ALA A 119 12.84 -3.39 7.50
CA ALA A 119 13.04 -2.84 6.16
C ALA A 119 14.39 -3.23 5.55
N ARG A 120 15.47 -3.17 6.33
CA ARG A 120 16.81 -3.58 5.88
C ARG A 120 16.89 -5.08 5.61
N GLN A 121 16.24 -5.91 6.42
CA GLN A 121 16.14 -7.35 6.19
C GLN A 121 15.45 -7.68 4.87
N LEU A 122 14.46 -6.88 4.45
CA LEU A 122 13.78 -7.01 3.16
C LEU A 122 14.53 -6.38 1.99
N GLY A 123 15.77 -5.90 2.20
CA GLY A 123 16.62 -5.36 1.14
C GLY A 123 16.51 -3.85 0.93
N ALA A 124 15.90 -3.09 1.85
CA ALA A 124 15.97 -1.64 1.79
C ALA A 124 17.42 -1.16 1.88
N LYS A 125 17.83 -0.31 0.94
CA LYS A 125 19.18 0.26 0.86
C LYS A 125 19.46 1.22 2.01
N TRP A 126 18.41 1.86 2.52
CA TRP A 126 18.46 2.73 3.69
C TRP A 126 17.13 2.65 4.44
N ALA A 127 17.20 2.79 5.75
CA ALA A 127 16.03 2.95 6.61
C ALA A 127 16.34 3.96 7.71
N GLY A 128 15.41 4.85 8.01
CA GLY A 128 15.54 5.87 9.06
C GLY A 128 14.21 6.52 9.41
N ASP A 129 14.24 7.45 10.35
CA ASP A 129 13.03 8.15 10.78
C ASP A 129 12.47 9.02 9.65
N SER A 130 11.15 9.17 9.61
CA SER A 130 10.46 9.97 8.60
C SER A 130 10.79 11.47 8.63
N THR A 131 11.45 11.94 9.69
CA THR A 131 11.93 13.32 9.83
C THR A 131 13.34 13.52 9.27
N GLN A 132 14.07 12.44 8.97
CA GLN A 132 15.41 12.48 8.42
C GLN A 132 15.36 12.57 6.89
N GLN A 133 16.45 13.06 6.30
CA GLN A 133 16.63 13.02 4.85
C GLN A 133 17.39 11.75 4.45
N PRO A 134 17.02 11.11 3.33
CA PRO A 134 17.79 10.01 2.80
C PRO A 134 19.17 10.50 2.33
N PRO A 135 20.18 9.61 2.24
CA PRO A 135 21.53 9.99 1.81
C PRO A 135 21.62 10.38 0.31
N VAL A 136 20.55 10.16 -0.45
CA VAL A 136 20.45 10.49 -1.88
C VAL A 136 19.07 11.04 -2.22
N ALA A 137 18.96 11.84 -3.27
CA ALA A 137 17.66 12.24 -3.80
C ALA A 137 16.90 11.04 -4.38
N LEU A 138 15.60 10.98 -4.10
CA LEU A 138 14.70 9.92 -4.55
C LEU A 138 14.05 10.28 -5.90
N ASP A 139 13.71 9.27 -6.71
CA ASP A 139 12.94 9.46 -7.94
C ASP A 139 11.45 9.60 -7.65
N ALA A 140 10.94 8.83 -6.69
CA ALA A 140 9.56 8.88 -6.23
C ALA A 140 9.47 8.57 -4.73
N ALA A 141 8.38 8.98 -4.10
CA ALA A 141 8.04 8.66 -2.73
C ALA A 141 6.58 8.22 -2.63
N ILE A 142 6.32 7.13 -1.91
CA ILE A 142 4.98 6.64 -1.60
C ILE A 142 4.73 6.83 -0.11
N ILE A 143 3.61 7.46 0.24
CA ILE A 143 3.20 7.72 1.62
C ILE A 143 2.03 6.81 1.97
N TYR A 144 2.28 5.82 2.81
CA TYR A 144 1.27 4.95 3.40
C TYR A 144 0.80 5.43 4.78
N ALA A 145 1.66 6.15 5.51
CA ALA A 145 1.31 6.71 6.81
C ALA A 145 0.22 7.81 6.66
N PRO A 146 -0.80 7.84 7.53
CA PRO A 146 -1.92 8.78 7.43
C PRO A 146 -1.57 10.19 7.97
N VAL A 147 -0.38 10.71 7.63
CA VAL A 147 0.17 11.97 8.18
C VAL A 147 0.49 12.96 7.05
N GLY A 148 -0.37 13.97 6.88
CA GLY A 148 -0.25 14.97 5.82
C GLY A 148 1.04 15.80 5.87
N ALA A 149 1.63 15.99 7.06
CA ALA A 149 2.93 16.65 7.23
C ALA A 149 4.10 15.90 6.56
N LEU A 150 3.92 14.63 6.18
CA LEU A 150 4.92 13.88 5.42
C LEU A 150 5.00 14.31 3.96
N VAL A 151 3.93 14.90 3.40
CA VAL A 151 3.92 15.35 2.00
C VAL A 151 5.02 16.37 1.70
N PRO A 152 5.14 17.51 2.42
CA PRO A 152 6.24 18.45 2.19
C PRO A 152 7.62 17.85 2.51
N THR A 153 7.70 16.90 3.45
CA THR A 153 8.95 16.20 3.77
C THR A 153 9.40 15.30 2.63
N ALA A 154 8.48 14.52 2.05
CA ALA A 154 8.73 13.69 0.89
C ALA A 154 9.07 14.52 -0.36
N LEU A 155 8.39 15.66 -0.56
CA LEU A 155 8.72 16.57 -1.66
C LEU A 155 10.16 17.10 -1.60
N LYS A 156 10.69 17.36 -0.39
CA LYS A 156 12.10 17.74 -0.20
C LYS A 156 13.07 16.59 -0.50
N ALA A 157 12.66 15.35 -0.25
CA ALA A 157 13.48 14.17 -0.47
C ALA A 157 13.54 13.73 -1.94
N VAL A 158 12.53 14.06 -2.75
CA VAL A 158 12.54 13.74 -4.18
C VAL A 158 13.31 14.79 -5.01
N ARG A 159 13.98 14.32 -6.06
CA ARG A 159 14.64 15.19 -7.04
C ARG A 159 13.64 16.06 -7.81
N LYS A 160 14.15 17.03 -8.59
CA LYS A 160 13.36 17.73 -9.62
C LYS A 160 12.73 16.71 -10.58
N GLY A 161 11.47 16.94 -10.96
CA GLY A 161 10.66 15.99 -11.74
C GLY A 161 10.17 14.78 -10.96
N GLY A 162 10.48 14.66 -9.66
CA GLY A 162 10.08 13.54 -8.82
C GLY A 162 8.61 13.61 -8.40
N GLN A 163 8.06 12.48 -7.97
CA GLN A 163 6.64 12.36 -7.61
C GLN A 163 6.45 11.88 -6.17
N VAL A 164 5.49 12.48 -5.46
CA VAL A 164 4.98 12.02 -4.18
C VAL A 164 3.58 11.45 -4.37
N ILE A 165 3.41 10.18 -4.00
CA ILE A 165 2.18 9.41 -4.14
C ILE A 165 1.59 9.17 -2.75
N CYS A 166 0.42 9.74 -2.46
CA CYS A 166 -0.31 9.51 -1.22
C CYS A 166 -1.23 8.27 -1.37
N ALA A 167 -0.92 7.20 -0.64
CA ALA A 167 -1.59 5.90 -0.74
C ALA A 167 -2.50 5.55 0.46
N GLY A 168 -2.65 6.47 1.42
CA GLY A 168 -3.59 6.31 2.53
C GLY A 168 -5.04 6.56 2.12
N ILE A 169 -5.97 5.73 2.61
CA ILE A 169 -7.42 5.94 2.45
C ILE A 169 -7.93 7.13 3.29
N HIS A 170 -7.22 7.44 4.36
CA HIS A 170 -7.41 8.59 5.22
C HIS A 170 -6.04 9.18 5.57
N MET A 171 -5.98 10.49 5.77
CA MET A 171 -4.77 11.22 6.13
C MET A 171 -5.17 12.51 6.83
N SER A 172 -4.35 12.98 7.77
CA SER A 172 -4.50 14.33 8.32
C SER A 172 -4.36 15.40 7.23
N ASP A 173 -4.78 16.63 7.53
CA ASP A 173 -4.57 17.76 6.61
C ASP A 173 -3.11 17.89 6.18
N ILE A 174 -2.92 18.23 4.89
CA ILE A 174 -1.62 18.60 4.34
C ILE A 174 -1.38 20.06 4.73
N PRO A 175 -0.33 20.36 5.53
CA PRO A 175 -0.05 21.74 5.93
C PRO A 175 0.39 22.57 4.72
N SER A 176 0.30 23.89 4.85
CA SER A 176 0.91 24.80 3.87
C SER A 176 2.44 24.61 3.83
N PHE A 177 3.03 24.81 2.66
CA PHE A 177 4.48 24.73 2.48
C PHE A 177 4.94 25.69 1.38
N PRO A 178 6.20 26.19 1.45
CA PRO A 178 6.74 27.08 0.42
C PRO A 178 6.68 26.45 -0.99
N TYR A 179 6.23 27.22 -1.98
CA TYR A 179 6.16 26.77 -3.38
C TYR A 179 7.51 26.27 -3.92
N ALA A 180 8.64 26.78 -3.40
CA ALA A 180 9.97 26.32 -3.75
C ALA A 180 10.20 24.81 -3.53
N ILE A 181 9.43 24.18 -2.63
CA ILE A 181 9.47 22.73 -2.40
C ILE A 181 8.81 21.96 -3.56
N LEU A 182 7.77 22.53 -4.18
CA LEU A 182 7.10 21.95 -5.35
C LEU A 182 7.78 22.34 -6.67
N TRP A 183 8.41 23.52 -6.72
CA TRP A 183 9.09 24.03 -7.91
C TRP A 183 10.15 23.06 -8.44
N GLY A 184 10.30 23.03 -9.77
CA GLY A 184 11.15 22.07 -10.48
C GLY A 184 10.40 20.79 -10.90
N GLU A 185 9.14 20.95 -11.32
CA GLU A 185 8.31 19.90 -11.91
C GLU A 185 8.03 18.71 -10.99
N ARG A 186 8.09 18.91 -9.67
CA ARG A 186 7.63 17.88 -8.74
C ARG A 186 6.11 17.79 -8.78
N SER A 187 5.60 16.60 -8.49
CA SER A 187 4.15 16.37 -8.46
C SER A 187 3.74 15.67 -7.17
N VAL A 188 2.49 15.96 -6.75
CA VAL A 188 1.80 15.24 -5.68
C VAL A 188 0.55 14.62 -6.30
N CYS A 189 0.31 13.35 -6.07
CA CYS A 189 -0.93 12.70 -6.47
C CYS A 189 -1.44 11.74 -5.40
N SER A 190 -2.76 11.55 -5.32
CA SER A 190 -3.37 10.53 -4.49
C SER A 190 -3.63 9.25 -5.28
N VAL A 191 -3.80 8.16 -4.54
CA VAL A 191 -4.35 6.89 -5.02
C VAL A 191 -5.73 6.70 -4.41
N ALA A 192 -6.69 6.31 -5.24
CA ALA A 192 -8.02 5.93 -4.79
C ALA A 192 -8.35 4.53 -5.27
N ASN A 193 -8.67 3.62 -4.34
CA ASN A 193 -9.02 2.23 -4.59
C ASN A 193 -8.02 1.52 -5.53
N LEU A 194 -8.49 0.56 -6.32
CA LEU A 194 -7.73 -0.12 -7.37
C LEU A 194 -8.67 -0.52 -8.51
N THR A 195 -8.12 -0.69 -9.72
CA THR A 195 -8.84 -1.33 -10.84
C THR A 195 -8.66 -2.83 -10.77
N ARG A 196 -9.51 -3.59 -11.46
CA ARG A 196 -9.34 -5.05 -11.54
C ARG A 196 -8.04 -5.43 -12.24
N ARG A 197 -7.65 -4.65 -13.25
CA ARG A 197 -6.38 -4.80 -13.95
C ARG A 197 -5.18 -4.67 -13.01
N ASP A 198 -5.19 -3.71 -12.08
CA ASP A 198 -4.11 -3.59 -11.09
C ASP A 198 -3.97 -4.88 -10.27
N GLY A 199 -5.09 -5.54 -9.95
CA GLY A 199 -5.07 -6.81 -9.20
C GLY A 199 -4.62 -8.01 -10.00
N GLU A 200 -5.05 -8.14 -11.25
CA GLU A 200 -4.58 -9.18 -12.16
C GLU A 200 -3.06 -9.08 -12.38
N GLU A 201 -2.55 -7.86 -12.63
CA GLU A 201 -1.11 -7.63 -12.81
C GLU A 201 -0.32 -7.95 -11.54
N PHE A 202 -0.81 -7.50 -10.37
CA PHE A 202 -0.13 -7.76 -9.10
C PHE A 202 -0.10 -9.24 -8.73
N LEU A 203 -1.22 -9.96 -8.86
CA LEU A 203 -1.27 -11.38 -8.50
C LEU A 203 -0.44 -12.23 -9.46
N ALA A 204 -0.35 -11.84 -10.74
CA ALA A 204 0.60 -12.45 -11.68
C ALA A 204 2.07 -12.18 -11.31
N ILE A 205 2.38 -11.04 -10.68
CA ILE A 205 3.70 -10.77 -10.09
C ILE A 205 3.91 -11.65 -8.86
N ALA A 206 2.95 -11.69 -7.92
CA ALA A 206 3.04 -12.49 -6.70
C ALA A 206 3.18 -13.99 -6.97
N GLY A 207 2.62 -14.50 -8.08
CA GLY A 207 2.81 -15.88 -8.52
C GLY A 207 4.22 -16.20 -9.02
N ARG A 208 4.97 -15.19 -9.50
CA ARG A 208 6.33 -15.35 -10.06
C ARG A 208 7.44 -14.93 -9.08
N MET A 209 7.16 -13.92 -8.26
CA MET A 209 8.07 -13.36 -7.27
C MET A 209 7.70 -13.92 -5.90
N GLN A 210 8.69 -14.36 -5.15
CA GLN A 210 8.46 -14.84 -3.79
C GLN A 210 8.28 -13.64 -2.87
N ILE A 211 7.03 -13.38 -2.47
CA ILE A 211 6.67 -12.31 -1.54
C ILE A 211 6.32 -12.95 -0.20
N HIS A 212 7.09 -12.66 0.83
CA HIS A 212 6.80 -13.11 2.18
C HIS A 212 5.94 -12.07 2.90
N THR A 213 4.71 -12.43 3.21
CA THR A 213 3.83 -11.63 4.08
C THR A 213 4.05 -12.03 5.53
N GLN A 214 4.27 -11.05 6.40
CA GLN A 214 4.26 -11.28 7.84
C GLN A 214 2.81 -11.25 8.35
N VAL A 215 2.35 -12.36 8.92
CA VAL A 215 0.96 -12.59 9.31
C VAL A 215 0.85 -12.96 10.78
N HIS A 216 -0.20 -12.45 11.42
CA HIS A 216 -0.58 -12.76 12.79
C HIS A 216 -2.00 -13.35 12.76
N PRO A 217 -2.14 -14.68 12.85
CA PRO A 217 -3.46 -15.31 12.82
C PRO A 217 -4.21 -15.07 14.13
N TYR A 218 -5.50 -14.80 14.03
CA TYR A 218 -6.45 -14.75 15.13
C TYR A 218 -7.69 -15.56 14.75
N PRO A 219 -8.32 -16.30 15.68
CA PRO A 219 -9.66 -16.83 15.44
C PRO A 219 -10.65 -15.71 15.09
N LEU A 220 -11.65 -15.99 14.26
CA LEU A 220 -12.67 -15.01 13.88
C LEU A 220 -13.39 -14.41 15.11
N GLU A 221 -13.62 -15.19 16.16
CA GLU A 221 -14.24 -14.75 17.42
C GLU A 221 -13.38 -13.74 18.18
N GLU A 222 -12.07 -13.74 17.94
CA GLU A 222 -11.11 -12.80 18.52
C GLU A 222 -10.90 -11.52 17.68
N ALA A 223 -11.77 -11.24 16.70
CA ALA A 223 -11.68 -10.05 15.85
C ALA A 223 -11.46 -8.75 16.62
N ASN A 224 -12.16 -8.57 17.76
CA ASN A 224 -12.02 -7.38 18.59
C ASN A 224 -10.62 -7.25 19.22
N ARG A 225 -9.99 -8.37 19.58
CA ARG A 225 -8.61 -8.40 20.08
C ARG A 225 -7.63 -8.06 18.97
N ALA A 226 -7.81 -8.64 17.78
CA ALA A 226 -6.97 -8.33 16.62
C ALA A 226 -7.00 -6.83 16.28
N LEU A 227 -8.19 -6.21 16.34
CA LEU A 227 -8.36 -4.77 16.12
C LEU A 227 -7.70 -3.93 17.23
N ASP A 228 -7.74 -4.36 18.49
CA ASP A 228 -7.08 -3.67 19.60
C ASP A 228 -5.56 -3.75 19.50
N ASP A 229 -5.02 -4.92 19.18
CA ASP A 229 -3.58 -5.14 18.97
C ASP A 229 -3.08 -4.30 17.78
N LEU A 230 -3.85 -4.22 16.69
CA LEU A 230 -3.57 -3.35 15.54
C LEU A 230 -3.53 -1.87 15.94
N ARG A 231 -4.53 -1.41 16.71
CA ARG A 231 -4.62 -0.01 17.16
C ARG A 231 -3.40 0.39 18.01
N HIS A 232 -2.91 -0.53 18.82
CA HIS A 232 -1.76 -0.31 19.71
C HIS A 232 -0.41 -0.70 19.08
N GLY A 233 -0.40 -1.17 17.84
CA GLY A 233 0.82 -1.57 17.13
C GLY A 233 1.57 -2.72 17.81
N ARG A 234 0.86 -3.73 18.34
CA ARG A 234 1.46 -4.85 19.09
C ARG A 234 2.06 -5.95 18.21
N PHE A 235 1.98 -5.80 16.89
CA PHE A 235 2.55 -6.72 15.93
C PHE A 235 3.04 -5.99 14.68
N GLN A 236 3.91 -6.66 13.91
CA GLN A 236 4.37 -6.20 12.60
C GLN A 236 3.67 -7.00 11.49
N GLY A 237 3.44 -6.39 10.33
CA GLY A 237 2.73 -7.05 9.24
C GLY A 237 1.20 -6.93 9.34
N ALA A 238 0.47 -8.02 9.10
CA ALA A 238 -0.98 -8.03 9.01
C ALA A 238 -1.61 -9.04 9.98
N ALA A 239 -2.64 -8.62 10.71
CA ALA A 239 -3.53 -9.55 11.40
C ALA A 239 -4.50 -10.18 10.38
N VAL A 240 -4.70 -11.49 10.48
CA VAL A 240 -5.61 -12.25 9.61
C VAL A 240 -6.55 -13.06 10.49
N LEU A 241 -7.85 -12.95 10.23
CA LEU A 241 -8.86 -13.75 10.93
C LEU A 241 -9.04 -15.10 10.24
N VAL A 242 -9.13 -16.15 11.05
CA VAL A 242 -9.34 -17.53 10.62
C VAL A 242 -10.73 -17.97 11.13
N PRO A 243 -11.73 -18.12 10.25
CA PRO A 243 -13.02 -18.72 10.57
C PRO A 243 -12.93 -20.19 10.97
#